data_AF-A0A839UKC1-F1
#
_entry.id   AF-A0A839UKC1-F1
#
_cell.length_a   1.000
_cell.length_b   1.000
_cell.length_c   1.000
_cell.angle_alpha   90.00
_cell.angle_beta   90.00
_cell.angle_gamma   90.00
#
_symmetry.space_group_name_H-M   'P 1'
#
loop_
_entity.id
_entity.type
_entity.pdbx_description
1 polymer ?
#
loop_
_entity_poly.entity_id
_entity_poly.type
_entity_poly.pdbx_seq_one_letter_code
_entity_poly.pdbx_strand_id
1 'polypeptide(L)'
;MSTFTLILCHGTDADFRGFNFSECNDSGAFGRGFYFSNDMELERQYSNGLDPVVAKVTLQNPYVLDKRLSYDEWIAATRIFRPIEHARERLIGLGYDGVLLLQDSYVEVVAFYPRQIQSFDRSPDLAIPDTRKRNTPPLLKLRSLLGRFRTYPSS
;
A
#
# COMPACT_ATOMS: atom_id res chain seq x y z
N MET A 1 12.83 -12.19 -1.13
CA MET A 1 11.65 -11.32 -0.96
C MET A 1 12.07 -10.16 -0.08
N SER A 2 11.61 -8.95 -0.38
CA SER A 2 12.01 -7.75 0.36
C SER A 2 10.90 -7.38 1.33
N THR A 3 11.20 -7.42 2.63
CA THR A 3 10.29 -6.95 3.67
C THR A 3 10.28 -5.41 3.69
N PHE A 4 9.09 -4.82 3.75
CA PHE A 4 8.90 -3.39 3.93
C PHE A 4 8.37 -3.12 5.33
N THR A 5 9.02 -2.22 6.05
CA THR A 5 8.58 -1.77 7.37
C THR A 5 8.57 -0.25 7.40
N LEU A 6 7.38 0.32 7.61
CA LEU A 6 7.14 1.75 7.55
C LEU A 6 6.37 2.18 8.80
N ILE A 7 6.64 3.39 9.30
CA ILE A 7 5.77 4.05 10.26
C ILE A 7 4.87 4.99 9.46
N LEU A 8 3.56 4.86 9.61
CA LEU A 8 2.54 5.57 8.83
C LEU A 8 1.36 5.95 9.74
N CYS A 9 0.46 6.78 9.23
CA CYS A 9 -0.77 7.17 9.92
C CYS A 9 -2.02 6.55 9.28
N HIS A 10 -3.06 6.43 10.09
CA HIS A 10 -4.38 5.92 9.73
C HIS A 10 -5.47 6.81 10.34
N GLY A 11 -6.29 7.42 9.49
CA GLY A 11 -7.47 8.18 9.86
C GLY A 11 -8.57 7.23 10.31
N THR A 12 -9.07 7.44 11.52
CA THR A 12 -10.13 6.62 12.12
C THR A 12 -10.91 7.38 13.19
N ASP A 13 -12.12 6.94 13.49
CA ASP A 13 -13.03 7.60 14.42
C ASP A 13 -12.67 7.37 15.90
N ALA A 14 -13.33 8.09 16.81
CA ALA A 14 -13.07 8.04 18.24
C ALA A 14 -13.37 6.67 18.90
N ASP A 15 -14.17 5.83 18.24
CA ASP A 15 -14.58 4.52 18.73
C ASP A 15 -13.61 3.41 18.32
N PHE A 16 -12.67 3.68 17.41
CA PHE A 16 -11.59 2.77 17.05
C PHE A 16 -10.88 2.19 18.27
N ARG A 17 -10.90 0.85 18.38
CA ARG A 17 -10.24 0.09 19.46
C ARG A 17 -9.05 -0.74 18.99
N GLY A 18 -8.77 -0.76 17.70
CA GLY A 18 -7.62 -1.47 17.14
C GLY A 18 -7.94 -2.20 15.84
N PHE A 19 -6.89 -2.54 15.12
CA PHE A 19 -7.00 -3.16 13.80
C PHE A 19 -7.49 -4.59 13.90
N ASN A 20 -8.71 -4.82 13.42
CA ASN A 20 -9.30 -6.15 13.26
C ASN A 20 -10.14 -6.16 11.98
N PHE A 21 -10.61 -7.32 11.51
CA PHE A 21 -11.26 -7.38 10.21
C PHE A 21 -12.56 -6.56 10.10
N SER A 22 -13.23 -6.15 11.19
CA SER A 22 -14.35 -5.20 11.13
C SER A 22 -13.92 -3.80 10.72
N GLU A 23 -12.67 -3.43 11.02
CA GLU A 23 -12.09 -2.11 10.73
C GLU A 23 -11.46 -2.03 9.32
N CYS A 24 -11.66 -3.05 8.48
CA CYS A 24 -11.22 -2.97 7.10
C CYS A 24 -12.09 -1.98 6.33
N ASN A 25 -11.47 -1.10 5.53
CA ASN A 25 -12.17 -0.31 4.54
C ASN A 25 -12.51 -1.22 3.35
N ASP A 26 -13.80 -1.38 3.04
CA ASP A 26 -14.30 -2.20 1.94
C ASP A 26 -14.35 -1.47 0.58
N SER A 27 -14.22 -0.15 0.58
CA SER A 27 -14.44 0.73 -0.59
C SER A 27 -13.17 1.46 -1.07
N GLY A 28 -12.01 1.15 -0.49
CA GLY A 28 -10.75 1.80 -0.87
C GLY A 28 -10.25 1.38 -2.27
N ALA A 29 -9.45 2.24 -2.90
CA ALA A 29 -9.00 2.14 -4.30
C ALA A 29 -8.27 0.84 -4.68
N PHE A 30 -7.74 0.11 -3.68
CA PHE A 30 -6.98 -1.12 -3.85
C PHE A 30 -7.70 -2.36 -3.28
N GLY A 31 -9.00 -2.22 -3.02
CA GLY A 31 -9.83 -3.25 -2.40
C GLY A 31 -9.74 -3.26 -0.88
N ARG A 32 -10.31 -4.31 -0.30
CA ARG A 32 -10.52 -4.40 1.15
C ARG A 32 -9.23 -4.48 1.97
N GLY A 33 -9.03 -3.57 2.92
CA GLY A 33 -7.86 -3.61 3.81
C GLY A 33 -7.75 -2.45 4.79
N PHE A 34 -6.61 -2.37 5.46
CA PHE A 34 -6.25 -1.28 6.37
C PHE A 34 -5.35 -0.29 5.62
N TYR A 35 -5.85 0.92 5.42
CA TYR A 35 -5.18 1.96 4.64
C TYR A 35 -4.35 2.84 5.54
N PHE A 36 -3.12 3.13 5.12
CA PHE A 36 -2.20 4.00 5.82
C PHE A 36 -1.52 4.90 4.82
N SER A 37 -1.23 6.14 5.20
CA SER A 37 -0.36 7.01 4.41
C SER A 37 0.70 7.68 5.29
N ASN A 38 1.62 8.40 4.67
CA ASN A 38 2.53 9.29 5.38
C ASN A 38 2.04 10.74 5.46
N ASP A 39 0.77 10.99 5.13
CA ASP A 39 0.16 12.32 5.12
C ASP A 39 -0.81 12.47 6.30
N MET A 40 -0.29 13.02 7.40
CA MET A 40 -1.07 13.27 8.62
C MET A 40 -2.26 14.21 8.40
N GLU A 41 -2.15 15.15 7.47
CA GLU A 41 -3.22 16.12 7.21
C GLU A 41 -4.36 15.46 6.45
N LEU A 42 -4.03 14.65 5.44
CA LEU A 42 -5.02 13.84 4.71
C LEU A 42 -5.73 12.84 5.64
N GLU A 43 -4.98 12.10 6.45
CA GLU A 43 -5.58 11.15 7.40
C GLU A 43 -6.45 11.85 8.45
N ARG A 44 -6.12 13.09 8.82
CA ARG A 44 -6.96 13.91 9.72
C ARG A 44 -8.29 14.29 9.07
N GLN A 45 -8.33 14.46 7.74
CA GLN A 45 -9.59 14.65 7.03
C GLN A 45 -10.45 13.39 7.08
N TYR A 46 -9.84 12.20 6.94
CA TYR A 46 -10.54 10.92 7.05
C TYR A 46 -11.00 10.57 8.45
N SER A 47 -10.44 11.19 9.49
CA SER A 47 -10.81 11.00 10.91
C SER A 47 -11.75 12.09 11.46
N ASN A 48 -12.37 12.91 10.58
CA ASN A 48 -13.20 14.06 10.99
C ASN A 48 -12.48 15.04 11.94
N GLY A 49 -11.19 15.29 11.71
CA GLY A 49 -10.40 16.25 12.49
C GLY A 49 -9.65 15.65 13.68
N LEU A 50 -9.87 14.37 14.02
CA LEU A 50 -9.13 13.71 15.10
C LEU A 50 -7.69 13.42 14.69
N ASP A 51 -6.77 13.38 15.64
CA ASP A 51 -5.41 12.96 15.32
C ASP A 51 -5.38 11.51 14.81
N PRO A 52 -4.70 11.26 13.68
CA PRO A 52 -4.57 9.90 13.15
C PRO A 52 -3.86 8.95 14.12
N VAL A 53 -4.22 7.67 14.04
CA VAL A 53 -3.47 6.61 14.72
C VAL A 53 -2.17 6.38 13.98
N VAL A 54 -1.06 6.36 14.70
CA VAL A 54 0.25 6.04 14.11
C VAL A 54 0.53 4.56 14.29
N ALA A 55 1.06 3.91 13.25
CA ALA A 55 1.36 2.49 13.28
C ALA A 55 2.64 2.15 12.51
N LYS A 56 3.36 1.16 13.01
CA LYS A 56 4.37 0.44 12.24
C LYS A 56 3.68 -0.66 11.45
N VAL A 57 3.76 -0.57 10.13
CA VAL A 57 3.19 -1.54 9.18
C VAL A 57 4.32 -2.34 8.55
N THR A 58 4.19 -3.66 8.56
CA THR A 58 5.19 -4.61 8.01
C THR A 58 4.56 -5.51 6.95
N LEU A 59 5.04 -5.41 5.71
CA LEU A 59 4.64 -6.24 4.57
C LEU A 59 5.81 -7.11 4.13
N GLN A 60 5.57 -8.39 3.86
CA GLN A 60 6.60 -9.35 3.46
C GLN A 60 6.75 -9.43 1.94
N ASN A 61 5.65 -9.27 1.20
CA ASN A 61 5.61 -9.32 -0.25
C ASN A 61 4.44 -8.47 -0.77
N PRO A 62 4.52 -7.13 -0.68
CA PRO A 62 3.45 -6.28 -1.19
C PRO A 62 3.44 -6.23 -2.70
N TYR A 63 2.25 -6.01 -3.27
CA TYR A 63 2.11 -5.57 -4.65
C TYR A 63 2.50 -4.09 -4.73
N VAL A 64 3.61 -3.79 -5.43
CA VAL A 64 4.18 -2.45 -5.48
C VAL A 64 3.67 -1.71 -6.72
N LEU A 65 3.09 -0.53 -6.50
CA LEU A 65 2.70 0.43 -7.51
C LEU A 65 3.61 1.65 -7.44
N ASP A 66 4.00 2.17 -8.60
CA ASP A 66 4.79 3.39 -8.70
C ASP A 66 4.11 4.36 -9.66
N LYS A 67 3.73 5.54 -9.18
CA LYS A 67 3.07 6.58 -9.98
C LYS A 67 3.96 7.23 -11.02
N ARG A 68 5.27 6.94 -11.00
CA ARG A 68 6.22 7.37 -12.04
C ARG A 68 6.19 6.48 -13.29
N LEU A 69 5.44 5.37 -13.26
CA LEU A 69 5.18 4.56 -14.44
C LEU A 69 4.53 5.38 -15.55
N SER A 70 4.77 5.00 -16.80
CA SER A 70 4.01 5.56 -17.93
C SER A 70 2.52 5.25 -17.79
N TYR A 71 1.67 6.00 -18.48
CA TYR A 71 0.22 5.79 -18.42
C TYR A 71 -0.20 4.34 -18.74
N ASP A 72 0.38 3.75 -19.78
CA ASP A 72 0.05 2.38 -20.19
C ASP A 72 0.48 1.34 -19.16
N GLU A 73 1.68 1.51 -18.58
CA GLU A 73 2.18 0.65 -17.50
C GLU A 73 1.33 0.79 -16.24
N TRP A 74 0.91 2.01 -15.90
CA TRP A 74 0.01 2.27 -14.78
C TRP A 74 -1.35 1.60 -14.97
N ILE A 75 -1.93 1.70 -16.17
CA ILE A 75 -3.20 1.04 -16.49
C ILE A 75 -3.06 -0.49 -16.41
N ALA A 76 -1.97 -1.05 -16.93
CA ALA A 76 -1.71 -2.48 -16.85
C ALA A 76 -1.54 -2.94 -15.38
N ALA A 77 -0.75 -2.23 -14.58
CA ALA A 77 -0.50 -2.55 -13.18
C ALA A 77 -1.76 -2.43 -12.32
N THR A 78 -2.61 -1.44 -12.59
CA THR A 78 -3.84 -1.23 -11.80
C THR A 78 -5.02 -2.09 -12.25
N ARG A 79 -4.92 -2.81 -13.37
CA ARG A 79 -6.01 -3.68 -13.85
C ARG A 79 -6.35 -4.79 -12.88
N ILE A 80 -5.38 -5.25 -12.08
CA ILE A 80 -5.58 -6.27 -11.06
C ILE A 80 -6.58 -5.86 -9.98
N PHE A 81 -6.82 -4.56 -9.78
CA PHE A 81 -7.79 -4.08 -8.80
C PHE A 81 -9.22 -4.06 -9.32
N ARG A 82 -9.48 -4.44 -10.58
CA ARG A 82 -10.83 -4.38 -11.17
C ARG A 82 -11.41 -5.80 -11.35
N PRO A 83 -12.64 -6.09 -10.86
CA PRO A 83 -13.48 -5.24 -10.01
C PRO A 83 -12.97 -5.20 -8.54
N ILE A 84 -13.24 -4.10 -7.83
CA ILE A 84 -12.52 -3.70 -6.60
C ILE A 84 -12.83 -4.58 -5.39
N GLU A 85 -14.07 -5.05 -5.32
CA GLU A 85 -14.61 -5.94 -4.28
C GLU A 85 -13.88 -7.29 -4.18
N HIS A 86 -13.09 -7.65 -5.19
CA HIS A 86 -12.35 -8.90 -5.25
C HIS A 86 -10.83 -8.68 -5.39
N ALA A 87 -10.36 -7.43 -5.30
CA ALA A 87 -8.96 -7.10 -5.53
C ALA A 87 -8.03 -7.72 -4.49
N ARG A 88 -8.43 -7.67 -3.22
CA ARG A 88 -7.71 -8.25 -2.10
C ARG A 88 -7.50 -9.76 -2.30
N GLU A 89 -8.56 -10.48 -2.62
CA GLU A 89 -8.54 -11.95 -2.79
C GLU A 89 -7.67 -12.34 -3.98
N ARG A 90 -7.74 -11.59 -5.09
CA ARG A 90 -6.85 -11.81 -6.24
C ARG A 90 -5.39 -11.62 -5.87
N LEU A 91 -5.05 -10.56 -5.13
CA LEU A 91 -3.68 -10.28 -4.71
C LEU A 91 -3.16 -11.35 -3.75
N ILE A 92 -3.97 -11.75 -2.77
CA ILE A 92 -3.64 -12.86 -1.85
C ILE A 92 -3.42 -14.15 -2.64
N GLY A 93 -4.28 -14.46 -3.61
CA GLY A 93 -4.15 -15.65 -4.46
C GLY A 93 -2.87 -15.68 -5.31
N LEU A 94 -2.28 -14.52 -5.58
CA LEU A 94 -0.98 -14.38 -6.25
C LEU A 94 0.22 -14.31 -5.28
N GLY A 95 -0.03 -14.44 -3.98
CA GLY A 95 1.01 -14.45 -2.95
C GLY A 95 1.41 -13.07 -2.43
N TYR A 96 0.63 -12.02 -2.73
CA TYR A 96 0.86 -10.70 -2.16
C TYR A 96 0.17 -10.57 -0.80
N ASP A 97 0.81 -9.89 0.14
CA ASP A 97 0.28 -9.69 1.50
C ASP A 97 -0.18 -8.25 1.78
N GLY A 98 -0.12 -7.38 0.77
CA GLY A 98 -0.61 -6.00 0.85
C GLY A 98 -0.34 -5.25 -0.44
N VAL A 99 -0.56 -3.93 -0.40
CA VAL A 99 -0.26 -3.01 -1.50
C VAL A 99 0.65 -1.91 -0.97
N LEU A 100 1.64 -1.52 -1.76
CA LEU A 100 2.51 -0.38 -1.50
C LEU A 100 2.46 0.55 -2.71
N LEU A 101 1.89 1.74 -2.54
CA LEU A 101 1.89 2.79 -3.55
C LEU A 101 3.01 3.79 -3.24
N LEU A 102 3.82 4.08 -4.25
CA LEU A 102 4.85 5.11 -4.23
C LEU A 102 4.45 6.22 -5.21
N GLN A 103 4.34 7.45 -4.72
CA GLN A 103 4.07 8.64 -5.53
C GLN A 103 4.95 9.79 -5.06
N ASP A 104 6.11 9.95 -5.70
CA ASP A 104 7.13 10.91 -5.28
C ASP A 104 7.50 10.75 -3.79
N SER A 105 7.09 11.69 -2.94
CA SER A 105 7.25 11.63 -1.49
C SER A 105 6.06 11.02 -0.75
N TYR A 106 4.92 10.84 -1.40
CA TYR A 106 3.74 10.21 -0.83
C TYR A 106 3.87 8.69 -0.87
N VAL A 107 3.54 8.05 0.24
CA VAL A 107 3.50 6.60 0.40
C VAL A 107 2.14 6.24 0.96
N GLU A 108 1.50 5.28 0.31
CA GLU A 108 0.27 4.66 0.81
C GLU A 108 0.47 3.14 0.90
N VAL A 109 -0.03 2.57 1.98
CA VAL A 109 0.04 1.15 2.26
C VAL A 109 -1.34 0.62 2.55
N VAL A 110 -1.66 -0.53 1.94
CA VAL A 110 -2.82 -1.32 2.32
C VAL A 110 -2.33 -2.63 2.91
N ALA A 111 -2.50 -2.80 4.22
CA ALA A 111 -2.25 -4.07 4.89
C ALA A 111 -3.51 -4.96 4.81
N PHE A 112 -3.33 -6.25 4.52
CA PHE A 112 -4.46 -7.17 4.46
C PHE A 112 -4.75 -7.85 5.80
N TYR A 113 -3.78 -7.95 6.70
CA TYR A 113 -3.91 -8.69 7.94
C TYR A 113 -3.57 -7.84 9.16
N PRO A 114 -4.36 -7.92 10.26
CA PRO A 114 -4.07 -7.21 11.51
C PRO A 114 -2.65 -7.44 12.04
N ARG A 115 -2.15 -8.67 11.92
CA ARG A 115 -0.80 -9.06 12.36
C ARG A 115 0.35 -8.28 11.68
N GLN A 116 0.08 -7.58 10.58
CA GLN A 116 1.05 -6.71 9.90
C GLN A 116 1.21 -5.36 10.58
N ILE A 117 0.37 -5.04 11.56
CA ILE A 117 0.21 -3.70 12.11
C ILE A 117 0.53 -3.72 13.60
N GLN A 118 1.44 -2.83 14.01
CA GLN A 118 1.71 -2.50 15.40
C GLN A 118 1.36 -1.02 15.61
N SER A 119 0.25 -0.74 16.31
CA SER A 119 -0.21 0.63 16.59
C SER A 119 0.52 1.26 17.78
N PHE A 120 0.67 2.58 17.74
CA PHE A 120 1.34 3.40 18.77
C PHE A 120 0.44 4.53 19.31
N ASP A 121 -0.88 4.30 19.32
CA ASP A 121 -1.91 5.29 19.69
C ASP A 121 -1.98 6.50 18.73
N ARG A 122 -2.87 7.45 19.03
CA ARG A 122 -2.94 8.75 18.36
C ARG A 122 -1.76 9.62 18.80
N SER A 123 -0.90 9.98 17.85
CA SER A 123 0.30 10.75 18.15
C SER A 123 0.54 11.79 17.05
N PRO A 124 -0.01 13.01 17.18
CA PRO A 124 0.16 14.07 16.18
C PRO A 124 1.62 14.50 15.98
N ASP A 125 2.43 14.35 17.03
CA ASP A 125 3.82 14.82 17.08
C ASP A 125 4.83 13.72 16.71
N LEU A 126 4.39 12.49 16.47
CA LEU A 126 5.30 11.46 16.03
C LEU A 126 5.73 11.79 14.60
N ALA A 127 6.99 12.20 14.46
CA ALA A 127 7.59 12.43 13.15
C ALA A 127 7.55 11.12 12.35
N ILE A 128 6.54 10.97 11.52
CA ILE A 128 6.51 9.94 10.48
C ILE A 128 7.75 10.21 9.64
N PRO A 129 8.73 9.29 9.59
CA PRO A 129 10.00 9.53 8.93
C PRO A 129 9.72 9.94 7.50
N ASP A 130 9.94 11.22 7.24
CA ASP A 130 9.75 11.72 5.93
C ASP A 130 10.88 11.19 5.05
N THR A 131 10.52 10.30 4.14
CA THR A 131 11.46 9.67 3.21
C THR A 131 12.15 10.70 2.29
N ARG A 132 11.75 12.00 2.32
CA ARG A 132 12.50 13.15 1.76
C ARG A 132 14.00 13.18 2.13
N LYS A 133 14.44 12.61 3.27
CA LYS A 133 15.84 12.75 3.77
C LYS A 133 16.76 11.52 3.61
N ARG A 134 16.37 10.43 2.94
CA ARG A 134 17.29 9.32 2.66
C ARG A 134 17.37 8.97 1.18
N ASN A 135 18.55 9.22 0.64
CA ASN A 135 19.16 8.70 -0.58
C ASN A 135 18.34 7.62 -1.29
N THR A 136 17.99 7.93 -2.53
CA THR A 136 17.43 7.04 -3.56
C THR A 136 18.03 5.63 -3.46
N PRO A 137 17.23 4.60 -3.12
CA PRO A 137 17.65 3.22 -3.35
C PRO A 137 17.67 2.98 -4.87
N PRO A 138 18.64 2.21 -5.38
CA PRO A 138 18.71 1.93 -6.81
C PRO A 138 17.47 1.12 -7.19
N LEU A 139 16.65 1.65 -8.10
CA LEU A 139 15.59 0.89 -8.75
C LEU A 139 16.25 -0.31 -9.44
N LEU A 140 16.09 -1.50 -8.85
CA LEU A 140 16.41 -2.75 -9.52
C LEU A 140 15.65 -2.77 -10.84
N LYS A 141 16.41 -2.88 -11.94
CA LYS A 141 15.88 -3.17 -13.27
C LYS A 141 15.00 -4.42 -13.21
N LEU A 142 13.69 -4.26 -13.22
CA LEU A 142 12.77 -5.36 -13.53
C LEU A 142 12.73 -5.56 -15.05
N ARG A 143 13.88 -5.95 -15.63
CA ARG A 143 13.95 -6.47 -17.00
C ARG A 143 14.18 -7.97 -16.92
N SER A 144 13.09 -8.74 -16.88
CA SER A 144 12.92 -10.04 -17.57
C SER A 144 11.80 -10.87 -16.95
N LEU A 145 10.54 -10.64 -17.34
CA LEU A 145 9.50 -11.67 -17.22
C LEU A 145 8.38 -11.57 -18.26
N LEU A 146 8.59 -10.80 -19.34
CA LEU A 146 7.73 -10.77 -20.52
C LEU A 146 8.60 -10.96 -21.77
N GLY A 147 9.03 -12.20 -21.99
CA GLY A 147 9.91 -12.55 -23.10
C GLY A 147 9.91 -14.05 -23.39
N ARG A 148 8.73 -14.68 -23.43
CA ARG A 148 8.54 -16.02 -24.04
C ARG A 148 7.18 -16.10 -24.75
N PHE A 149 6.99 -15.28 -25.78
CA PHE A 149 6.15 -15.71 -26.90
C PHE A 149 7.08 -16.19 -28.01
N ARG A 150 7.09 -17.52 -28.14
CA ARG A 150 7.84 -18.30 -29.11
C ARG A 150 7.23 -18.00 -30.49
N THR A 151 7.99 -17.35 -31.36
CA THR A 151 7.67 -17.27 -32.79
C THR A 151 7.81 -18.66 -33.40
N TYR A 152 6.75 -19.20 -34.01
CA TYR A 152 6.85 -20.32 -34.93
C TYR A 152 7.34 -19.79 -36.29
N PRO A 153 8.30 -20.45 -36.96
CA PRO A 153 8.64 -20.09 -38.33
C PRO A 153 7.57 -20.65 -39.29
N SER A 154 7.21 -19.82 -40.25
CA SER A 154 6.44 -20.19 -41.43
C SER A 154 7.32 -20.98 -42.40
N SER A 155 6.86 -22.16 -42.79
CA SER A 155 7.11 -22.81 -44.07
C SER A 155 6.13 -23.97 -44.22
#